data_AF-A0AAN4ZC93-F1
#
_entry.id   AF-A0AAN4ZC93-F1
#
_cell.length_a   1.000
_cell.length_b   1.000
_cell.length_c   1.000
_cell.angle_alpha   90.00
_cell.angle_beta   90.00
_cell.angle_gamma   90.00
#
_symmetry.space_group_name_H-M   'P 1'
#
loop_
_entity.id
_entity.type
_entity.pdbx_description
1 polymer ?
#
loop_
_entity_poly.entity_id
_entity_poly.type
_entity_poly.pdbx_seq_one_letter_code
_entity_poly.pdbx_strand_id
1 'polypeptide(L)'
;EFEAKKALFKLGDVIVPPLDEEKKARSGFDSPLQYIMAVIGMSVGLGNIWRFPTVAFENGGGAFLIPYLCMGVVFGLPMLYIDSSIGQFMQNSPSLVFKQYFPAAQGVGWAMALILIFIGFIYIVPCTWSFMYIIQLVLGRMSEMSSCTNSWNTIHCESTVFCKDQPGMVYFNGTCTTMWHRNEALTNASIRVYFNSSQEEFFRISIGG
;
A
#
# COMPACT_ATOMS: atom_id res chain seq x y z
N GLU A 1 31.01 23.94 35.38
CA GLU A 1 30.40 22.85 34.56
C GLU A 1 29.90 23.31 33.20
N PHE A 2 29.30 24.49 33.08
CA PHE A 2 28.76 25.04 31.82
C PHE A 2 29.85 25.39 30.77
N GLU A 3 30.99 25.94 31.21
CA GLU A 3 32.13 26.30 30.33
C GLU A 3 32.82 25.06 29.71
N ALA A 4 32.86 23.92 30.42
CA ALA A 4 33.49 22.70 29.94
C ALA A 4 32.71 22.05 28.78
N LYS A 5 31.36 22.18 28.79
CA LYS A 5 30.52 21.71 27.68
C LYS A 5 30.70 22.54 26.41
N LYS A 6 31.01 23.84 26.55
CA LYS A 6 31.25 24.76 25.45
C LYS A 6 32.59 24.50 24.76
N ALA A 7 33.60 24.04 25.51
CA ALA A 7 34.90 23.66 24.97
C ALA A 7 34.86 22.32 24.20
N LEU A 8 34.07 21.34 24.66
CA LEU A 8 33.90 20.05 23.99
C LEU A 8 33.19 20.16 22.63
N PHE A 9 32.33 21.16 22.45
CA PHE A 9 31.66 21.41 21.17
C PHE A 9 32.60 22.02 20.10
N LYS A 10 33.73 22.61 20.50
CA LYS A 10 34.72 23.21 19.57
C LYS A 10 35.67 22.20 18.91
N LEU A 11 35.68 20.93 19.34
CA LEU A 11 36.63 19.91 18.85
C LEU A 11 36.05 18.96 17.79
N GLY A 12 34.78 19.13 17.42
CA GLY A 12 34.14 18.33 16.38
C GLY A 12 33.56 19.20 15.29
N ASP A 13 34.38 19.57 14.31
CA ASP A 13 33.95 20.14 13.02
C ASP A 13 33.17 19.10 12.21
N VAL A 14 32.02 18.67 12.72
CA VAL A 14 30.93 18.11 11.94
C VAL A 14 29.88 19.20 11.92
N ILE A 15 29.66 19.75 10.72
CA ILE A 15 28.69 20.80 10.43
C ILE A 15 27.32 20.38 10.97
N VAL A 16 26.99 20.81 12.18
CA VAL A 16 25.64 20.85 12.70
C VAL A 16 25.33 22.33 12.83
N PRO A 17 24.50 22.91 11.95
CA PRO A 17 24.13 24.32 12.07
C PRO A 17 23.50 24.57 13.46
N PRO A 18 23.65 25.78 14.01
CA PRO A 18 23.04 26.14 15.29
C PRO A 18 21.52 25.89 15.23
N LEU A 19 20.99 25.13 16.20
CA LEU A 19 19.60 24.65 16.32
C LEU A 19 18.52 25.75 16.22
N ASP A 20 18.92 27.02 16.30
CA ASP A 20 18.03 28.17 16.46
C ASP A 20 17.58 28.75 15.10
N GLU A 21 18.42 28.66 14.07
CA GLU A 21 18.11 29.12 12.70
C GLU A 21 17.25 28.09 11.94
N GLU A 22 17.47 26.79 12.17
CA GLU A 22 16.74 25.71 11.49
C GLU A 22 15.27 25.62 11.95
N LYS A 23 15.00 25.94 13.23
CA LYS A 23 13.64 25.95 13.79
C LYS A 23 12.73 27.02 13.16
N LYS A 24 13.31 28.09 12.62
CA LYS A 24 12.57 29.19 11.96
C LYS A 24 12.27 28.90 10.49
N ALA A 25 12.94 27.92 9.89
CA ALA A 25 12.80 27.56 8.47
C ALA A 25 11.81 26.41 8.20
N ARG A 26 11.28 25.76 9.25
CA ARG A 26 10.36 24.62 9.08
C ARG A 26 8.92 25.09 8.89
N SER A 27 8.33 24.79 7.73
CA SER A 27 6.92 25.03 7.50
C SER A 27 6.06 24.10 8.36
N GLY A 28 5.12 24.70 9.11
CA GLY A 28 4.06 23.99 9.80
C GLY A 28 2.81 23.87 8.92
N PHE A 29 1.79 23.18 9.42
CA PHE A 29 0.46 23.24 8.79
C PHE A 29 -0.19 24.59 9.10
N ASP A 30 -0.77 25.24 8.09
CA ASP A 30 -1.44 26.55 8.27
C ASP A 30 -2.76 26.43 9.04
N SER A 31 -3.36 25.23 9.06
CA SER A 31 -4.58 24.98 9.84
C SER A 31 -4.63 23.58 10.47
N PRO A 32 -5.32 23.42 11.61
CA PRO A 32 -5.54 22.11 12.23
C PRO A 32 -6.27 21.13 11.31
N LEU A 33 -7.12 21.62 10.41
CA LEU A 33 -7.82 20.78 9.44
C LEU A 33 -6.87 20.18 8.39
N GLN A 34 -5.86 20.95 7.94
CA GLN A 34 -4.83 20.40 7.05
C GLN A 34 -4.03 19.28 7.73
N TYR A 35 -3.73 19.45 9.02
CA TYR A 35 -3.08 18.40 9.81
C TYR A 35 -3.95 17.14 9.92
N ILE A 36 -5.23 17.29 10.27
CA ILE A 36 -6.15 16.14 10.39
C ILE A 36 -6.32 15.43 9.04
N MET A 37 -6.47 16.18 7.94
CA MET A 37 -6.56 15.60 6.60
C MET A 37 -5.29 14.84 6.22
N ALA A 38 -4.11 15.36 6.56
CA ALA A 38 -2.85 14.66 6.33
C ALA A 38 -2.77 13.35 7.14
N VAL A 39 -3.17 13.38 8.42
CA VAL A 39 -3.18 12.18 9.28
C VAL A 39 -4.18 11.13 8.78
N ILE A 40 -5.38 11.54 8.37
CA ILE A 40 -6.37 10.63 7.79
C ILE A 40 -5.84 10.02 6.48
N GLY A 41 -5.24 10.85 5.62
CA GLY A 41 -4.63 10.39 4.37
C GLY A 41 -3.51 9.37 4.58
N MET A 42 -2.71 9.53 5.64
CA MET A 42 -1.69 8.53 6.01
C MET A 42 -2.29 7.28 6.66
N SER A 43 -3.44 7.38 7.32
CA SER A 43 -4.06 6.27 8.05
C SER A 43 -4.88 5.35 7.14
N VAL A 44 -5.41 5.86 6.03
CA VAL A 44 -6.23 5.10 5.08
C VAL A 44 -5.35 4.60 3.93
N GLY A 45 -4.93 3.33 4.02
CA GLY A 45 -4.15 2.67 2.97
C GLY A 45 -4.96 1.67 2.14
N LEU A 46 -4.42 1.32 0.97
CA LEU A 46 -4.90 0.24 0.11
C LEU A 46 -5.11 -1.09 0.85
N GLY A 47 -4.27 -1.36 1.87
CA GLY A 47 -4.43 -2.53 2.75
C GLY A 47 -5.78 -2.59 3.47
N ASN A 48 -6.38 -1.45 3.83
CA ASN A 48 -7.70 -1.43 4.47
C ASN A 48 -8.82 -1.86 3.52
N ILE A 49 -8.61 -1.74 2.20
CA ILE A 49 -9.62 -2.04 1.19
C ILE A 49 -9.74 -3.56 0.97
N TRP A 50 -8.62 -4.28 0.87
CA TRP A 50 -8.65 -5.72 0.57
C TRP A 50 -8.30 -6.62 1.76
N ARG A 51 -7.43 -6.20 2.68
CA ARG A 51 -6.98 -7.08 3.77
C ARG A 51 -8.03 -7.18 4.85
N PHE A 52 -8.64 -6.05 5.21
CA PHE A 52 -9.65 -6.01 6.26
C PHE A 52 -10.87 -6.89 5.92
N PRO A 53 -11.49 -6.81 4.72
CA PRO A 53 -12.63 -7.67 4.40
C PRO A 53 -12.29 -9.16 4.40
N THR A 54 -11.13 -9.54 3.85
CA THR A 54 -10.70 -10.94 3.81
C THR A 54 -10.49 -11.50 5.21
N VAL A 55 -9.77 -10.77 6.08
CA VAL A 55 -9.53 -11.18 7.47
C VAL A 55 -10.83 -11.20 8.27
N ALA A 56 -11.71 -10.21 8.08
CA ALA A 56 -13.01 -10.20 8.77
C ALA A 56 -13.85 -11.41 8.35
N PHE A 57 -13.91 -11.72 7.05
CA PHE A 57 -14.67 -12.87 6.53
C PHE A 57 -14.15 -14.20 7.09
N GLU A 58 -12.83 -14.40 7.12
CA GLU A 58 -12.21 -15.61 7.68
C GLU A 58 -12.43 -15.77 9.19
N ASN A 59 -12.59 -14.66 9.94
CA ASN A 59 -12.71 -14.65 11.40
C ASN A 59 -14.15 -14.45 11.90
N GLY A 60 -15.15 -14.88 11.13
CA GLY A 60 -16.56 -14.84 11.56
C GLY A 60 -17.33 -13.58 11.14
N GLY A 61 -16.87 -12.92 10.07
CA GLY A 61 -17.55 -11.80 9.42
C GLY A 61 -17.77 -10.61 10.35
N GLY A 62 -19.03 -10.24 10.55
CA GLY A 62 -19.40 -9.08 11.35
C GLY A 62 -19.05 -9.19 12.84
N ALA A 63 -18.94 -10.40 13.40
CA ALA A 63 -18.59 -10.58 14.81
C ALA A 63 -17.13 -10.17 15.11
N PHE A 64 -16.23 -10.27 14.13
CA PHE A 64 -14.84 -9.84 14.23
C PHE A 64 -14.70 -8.33 14.47
N LEU A 65 -15.72 -7.54 14.15
CA LEU A 65 -15.67 -6.08 14.29
C LEU A 65 -15.58 -5.64 15.76
N ILE A 66 -16.20 -6.39 16.67
CA ILE A 66 -16.20 -6.06 18.11
C ILE A 66 -14.78 -6.08 18.69
N PRO A 67 -14.02 -7.20 18.65
CA PRO A 67 -12.65 -7.21 19.15
C PRO A 67 -11.73 -6.29 18.36
N TYR A 68 -11.94 -6.11 17.05
CA TYR A 68 -11.18 -5.18 16.22
C TYR A 68 -11.29 -3.73 16.70
N LEU A 69 -12.52 -3.25 16.95
CA LEU A 69 -12.75 -1.89 17.45
C LEU A 69 -12.25 -1.72 18.90
N CYS A 70 -12.45 -2.73 19.76
CA CYS A 70 -11.92 -2.68 21.13
C CYS A 70 -10.39 -2.54 21.13
N MET A 71 -9.68 -3.34 20.32
CA MET A 71 -8.23 -3.24 20.19
C MET A 71 -7.79 -1.91 19.58
N GLY A 72 -8.55 -1.39 18.61
CA GLY A 72 -8.32 -0.07 18.03
C GLY A 72 -8.42 1.06 19.05
N VAL A 73 -9.40 1.01 19.96
CA VAL A 73 -9.57 2.04 21.00
C VAL A 73 -8.54 1.88 22.12
N VAL A 74 -8.22 0.66 22.54
CA VAL A 74 -7.31 0.40 23.67
C VAL A 74 -5.84 0.56 23.28
N PHE A 75 -5.46 0.16 22.06
CA PHE A 75 -4.06 0.19 21.62
C PHE A 75 -3.82 1.16 20.47
N GLY A 76 -4.72 1.18 19.48
CA GLY A 76 -4.55 2.03 18.29
C GLY A 76 -4.57 3.53 18.59
N LEU A 77 -5.62 4.01 19.27
CA LEU A 77 -5.76 5.43 19.61
C LEU A 77 -4.64 5.94 20.53
N PRO A 78 -4.25 5.25 21.63
CA PRO A 78 -3.15 5.71 22.46
C PRO A 78 -1.82 5.73 21.72
N MET A 79 -1.55 4.74 20.87
CA MET A 79 -0.30 4.70 20.11
C MET A 79 -0.22 5.84 19.09
N LEU A 80 -1.32 6.15 18.40
CA LEU A 80 -1.40 7.31 17.49
C LEU A 80 -1.20 8.63 18.24
N TYR A 81 -1.79 8.76 19.43
CA TYR A 81 -1.64 9.95 20.27
C TYR A 81 -0.19 10.15 20.73
N ILE A 82 0.46 9.08 21.18
CA ILE A 82 1.87 9.11 21.60
C ILE A 82 2.76 9.51 20.42
N ASP A 83 2.62 8.85 19.27
CA ASP A 83 3.43 9.15 18.08
C ASP A 83 3.26 10.60 17.63
N SER A 84 2.01 11.08 17.60
CA SER A 84 1.70 12.48 17.26
C SER A 84 2.28 13.47 18.27
N SER A 85 2.21 13.17 19.58
CA SER A 85 2.77 14.03 20.63
C SER A 85 4.29 14.11 20.57
N ILE A 86 4.96 12.99 20.27
CA ILE A 86 6.42 12.93 20.12
C ILE A 86 6.82 13.71 18.87
N GLY A 87 6.11 13.54 17.75
CA GLY A 87 6.36 14.29 16.53
C GLY A 87 6.26 15.81 16.72
N GLN A 88 5.23 16.26 17.46
CA GLN A 88 5.03 17.69 17.76
C GLN A 88 6.02 18.25 18.79
N PHE A 89 6.41 17.46 19.80
CA PHE A 89 7.36 17.89 20.83
C PHE A 89 8.80 17.94 20.30
N MET A 90 9.18 16.91 19.55
CA MET A 90 10.55 16.72 19.09
C MET A 90 10.87 17.52 17.84
N GLN A 91 9.86 17.75 16.99
CA GLN A 91 9.96 18.52 15.75
C GLN A 91 11.19 18.14 14.91
N ASN A 92 11.50 16.85 14.84
CA ASN A 92 12.67 16.29 14.18
C ASN A 92 12.35 14.91 13.60
N SER A 93 13.13 14.48 12.63
CA SER A 93 13.00 13.14 12.05
C SER A 93 13.32 12.06 13.09
N PRO A 94 12.67 10.88 13.04
CA PRO A 94 12.90 9.81 14.03
C PRO A 94 14.38 9.43 14.19
N SER A 95 15.13 9.38 13.09
CA SER A 95 16.59 9.11 13.10
C SER A 95 17.39 10.09 13.95
N LEU A 96 17.03 11.37 13.92
CA LEU A 96 17.68 12.41 14.70
C LEU A 96 17.22 12.40 16.16
N VAL A 97 15.94 12.11 16.40
CA VAL A 97 15.37 11.96 17.75
C VAL A 97 16.07 10.84 18.53
N PHE A 98 16.22 9.65 17.93
CA PHE A 98 16.93 8.55 18.56
C PHE A 98 18.40 8.88 18.82
N LYS A 99 19.07 9.55 17.87
CA LYS A 99 20.47 9.99 18.06
C LYS A 99 20.63 10.95 19.24
N GLN A 100 19.70 11.88 19.44
CA GLN A 100 19.82 12.92 20.46
C GLN A 100 19.42 12.46 21.87
N TYR A 101 18.39 11.61 22.01
CA TYR A 101 17.83 11.22 23.31
C TYR A 101 18.24 9.82 23.74
N PHE A 102 18.45 8.90 22.80
CA PHE A 102 18.81 7.51 23.06
C PHE A 102 19.98 7.07 22.15
N PRO A 103 21.20 7.58 22.36
CA PRO A 103 22.33 7.33 21.47
C PRO A 103 22.67 5.83 21.32
N ALA A 104 22.42 5.02 22.36
CA ALA A 104 22.55 3.56 22.29
C ALA A 104 21.56 2.89 21.30
N ALA A 105 20.42 3.53 21.06
CA ALA A 105 19.37 3.07 20.14
C ALA A 105 19.35 3.86 18.82
N GLN A 106 20.43 4.57 18.46
CA GLN A 106 20.50 5.35 17.21
C GLN A 106 20.19 4.51 15.96
N GLY A 107 20.54 3.22 15.97
CA GLY A 107 20.25 2.29 14.87
C GLY A 107 18.75 2.10 14.60
N VAL A 108 17.89 2.28 15.60
CA VAL A 108 16.44 2.11 15.47
C VAL A 108 15.84 3.13 14.50
N GLY A 109 16.24 4.39 14.62
CA GLY A 109 15.73 5.43 13.73
C GLY A 109 16.20 5.27 12.27
N TRP A 110 17.40 4.73 12.04
CA TRP A 110 17.86 4.38 10.69
C TRP A 110 17.15 3.13 10.15
N ALA A 111 16.90 2.13 11.00
CA ALA A 111 16.12 0.95 10.62
C ALA A 111 14.69 1.33 10.22
N MET A 112 14.04 2.25 10.95
CA MET A 112 12.72 2.79 10.59
C MET A 112 12.73 3.45 9.20
N ALA A 113 13.74 4.28 8.90
CA ALA A 113 13.87 4.90 7.58
C ALA A 113 14.07 3.85 6.46
N LEU A 114 14.87 2.82 6.72
CA LEU A 114 15.13 1.74 5.77
C LEU A 114 13.87 0.91 5.48
N ILE A 115 13.09 0.60 6.53
CA ILE A 115 11.79 -0.08 6.39
C ILE A 115 10.83 0.76 5.54
N LEU A 116 10.75 2.07 5.77
CA LEU A 116 9.89 2.96 4.97
C LEU A 116 10.28 2.99 3.49
N ILE A 117 11.58 2.94 3.18
CA ILE A 117 12.08 2.86 1.80
C ILE A 117 11.63 1.54 1.15
N PHE A 118 11.79 0.41 1.83
CA PHE A 118 11.34 -0.89 1.32
C PHE A 118 9.83 -0.94 1.09
N ILE A 119 9.06 -0.41 2.04
CA ILE A 119 7.61 -0.28 1.91
C ILE A 119 7.30 0.59 0.68
N GLY A 120 7.98 1.72 0.51
CA GLY A 120 7.83 2.58 -0.67
C GLY A 120 7.99 1.81 -1.99
N PHE A 121 9.03 1.00 -2.12
CA PHE A 121 9.24 0.18 -3.34
C PHE A 121 8.11 -0.81 -3.61
N ILE A 122 7.61 -1.49 -2.56
CA ILE A 122 6.52 -2.45 -2.71
C ILE A 122 5.20 -1.74 -3.08
N TYR A 123 4.99 -0.52 -2.59
CA TYR A 123 3.77 0.25 -2.85
C TYR A 123 3.74 0.97 -4.21
N ILE A 124 4.89 1.23 -4.85
CA ILE A 124 4.92 1.84 -6.18
C ILE A 124 4.20 0.96 -7.21
N VAL A 125 4.40 -0.36 -7.15
CA VAL A 125 3.86 -1.29 -8.15
C VAL A 125 2.32 -1.29 -8.19
N PRO A 126 1.58 -1.49 -7.08
CA PRO A 126 0.12 -1.37 -7.06
C PRO A 126 -0.39 0.03 -7.44
N CYS A 127 0.34 1.09 -7.08
CA CYS A 127 -0.02 2.46 -7.43
C CYS A 127 0.07 2.69 -8.94
N THR A 128 1.15 2.25 -9.59
CA THR A 128 1.31 2.32 -11.05
C THR A 128 0.20 1.58 -11.77
N TRP A 129 -0.17 0.40 -11.28
CA TRP A 129 -1.29 -0.33 -11.86
C TRP A 129 -2.62 0.38 -11.70
N SER A 130 -2.93 0.84 -10.49
CA SER A 130 -4.17 1.59 -10.22
C SER A 130 -4.27 2.80 -11.15
N PHE A 131 -3.16 3.50 -11.35
CA PHE A 131 -3.07 4.62 -12.28
C PHE A 131 -3.29 4.20 -13.74
N MET A 132 -2.69 3.09 -14.18
CA MET A 132 -2.93 2.53 -15.51
C MET A 132 -4.42 2.20 -15.73
N TYR A 133 -5.09 1.58 -14.77
CA TYR A 133 -6.53 1.29 -14.88
C TYR A 133 -7.36 2.56 -14.98
N ILE A 134 -7.03 3.60 -14.22
CA ILE A 134 -7.71 4.90 -14.32
C ILE A 134 -7.53 5.49 -15.73
N ILE A 135 -6.33 5.41 -16.30
CA ILE A 135 -6.10 5.88 -17.68
C ILE A 135 -6.97 5.10 -18.67
N GLN A 136 -7.00 3.78 -18.60
CA GLN A 136 -7.81 2.95 -19.51
C GLN A 136 -9.32 3.20 -19.33
N LEU A 137 -9.74 3.49 -18.09
CA LEU A 137 -11.12 3.88 -17.78
C LEU A 137 -11.46 5.22 -18.44
N VAL A 138 -10.61 6.24 -18.29
CA VAL A 138 -10.83 7.58 -18.87
C VAL A 138 -10.80 7.54 -20.40
N LEU A 139 -9.96 6.69 -20.99
CA LEU A 139 -9.90 6.48 -22.44
C LEU A 139 -11.04 5.62 -23.00
N GLY A 140 -11.91 5.06 -22.14
CA GLY A 140 -13.02 4.19 -22.56
C GLY A 140 -12.58 2.81 -23.07
N ARG A 141 -11.32 2.42 -22.84
CA ARG A 141 -10.71 1.16 -23.32
C ARG A 141 -10.73 0.04 -22.26
N MET A 142 -11.52 0.21 -21.20
CA MET A 142 -11.64 -0.78 -20.12
C MET A 142 -12.14 -2.12 -20.64
N SER A 143 -13.04 -2.14 -21.64
CA SER A 143 -13.53 -3.36 -22.27
C SER A 143 -12.42 -4.17 -22.95
N GLU A 144 -11.47 -3.50 -23.60
CA GLU A 144 -10.30 -4.13 -24.24
C GLU A 144 -9.38 -4.77 -23.20
N MET A 145 -9.12 -4.05 -22.09
CA MET A 145 -8.25 -4.54 -21.01
C MET A 145 -8.84 -5.79 -20.31
N SER A 146 -10.17 -5.84 -20.18
CA SER A 146 -10.90 -6.99 -19.62
C SER A 146 -11.14 -8.14 -20.63
N SER A 147 -10.71 -7.98 -21.88
CA SER A 147 -10.93 -8.99 -22.92
C SER A 147 -9.81 -10.03 -22.95
N CYS A 148 -10.18 -11.27 -23.28
CA CYS A 148 -9.22 -12.37 -23.45
C CYS A 148 -8.48 -12.37 -24.81
N THR A 149 -8.63 -11.34 -25.64
CA THR A 149 -8.03 -11.21 -26.98
C THR A 149 -6.66 -10.51 -27.02
N ASN A 150 -6.10 -10.13 -25.87
CA ASN A 150 -4.82 -9.45 -25.79
C ASN A 150 -3.63 -10.42 -25.96
N SER A 151 -2.47 -9.87 -26.36
CA SER A 151 -1.25 -10.64 -26.62
C SER A 151 -0.64 -11.30 -25.38
N TRP A 152 -0.98 -10.82 -24.19
CA TRP A 152 -0.51 -11.37 -22.91
C TRP A 152 -1.43 -12.45 -22.33
N ASN A 153 -2.59 -12.70 -22.93
CA ASN A 153 -3.53 -13.68 -22.40
C ASN A 153 -3.17 -15.10 -22.85
N THR A 154 -3.41 -16.06 -21.96
CA THR A 154 -3.27 -17.48 -22.24
C THR A 154 -4.60 -18.12 -22.64
N ILE A 155 -4.55 -19.39 -23.04
CA ILE A 155 -5.77 -20.20 -23.29
C ILE A 155 -6.64 -20.40 -22.03
N HIS A 156 -6.11 -20.08 -20.85
CA HIS A 156 -6.81 -20.20 -19.57
C HIS A 156 -7.47 -18.88 -19.12
N CYS A 157 -7.45 -17.85 -19.95
CA CYS A 157 -8.14 -16.58 -19.68
C CYS A 157 -9.67 -16.76 -19.71
N GLU A 158 -10.35 -16.17 -18.71
CA GLU A 158 -11.81 -16.11 -18.64
C GLU A 158 -12.31 -14.67 -18.69
N SER A 159 -13.22 -14.37 -19.63
CA SER A 159 -13.89 -13.07 -19.71
C SER A 159 -15.36 -13.20 -20.10
N THR A 160 -16.21 -12.42 -19.42
CA THR A 160 -17.65 -12.29 -19.71
C THR A 160 -17.97 -11.08 -20.59
N VAL A 161 -16.99 -10.18 -20.77
CA VAL A 161 -17.15 -8.89 -21.47
C VAL A 161 -17.47 -9.06 -22.95
N PHE A 162 -16.94 -10.12 -23.59
CA PHE A 162 -17.18 -10.41 -25.00
C PHE A 162 -18.57 -11.00 -25.28
N CYS A 163 -19.17 -11.68 -24.29
CA CYS A 163 -20.46 -12.35 -24.42
C CYS A 163 -21.56 -11.55 -23.69
N LYS A 164 -21.48 -10.21 -23.76
CA LYS A 164 -22.32 -9.27 -23.00
C LYS A 164 -23.83 -9.50 -23.21
N ASP A 165 -24.20 -10.06 -24.36
CA ASP A 165 -25.60 -10.31 -24.75
C ASP A 165 -26.12 -11.70 -24.33
N GLN A 166 -25.28 -12.56 -23.74
CA GLN A 166 -25.61 -13.94 -23.36
C GLN A 166 -25.19 -14.21 -21.90
N PRO A 167 -26.11 -14.07 -20.92
CA PRO A 167 -25.78 -14.33 -19.52
C PRO A 167 -25.37 -15.80 -19.32
N GLY A 168 -24.23 -16.02 -18.67
CA GLY A 168 -23.71 -17.37 -18.38
C GLY A 168 -22.77 -17.95 -19.45
N MET A 169 -22.43 -17.18 -20.50
CA MET A 169 -21.41 -17.55 -21.47
C MET A 169 -20.05 -16.90 -21.16
N VAL A 170 -18.99 -17.62 -21.49
CA VAL A 170 -17.59 -17.23 -21.31
C VAL A 170 -16.86 -17.29 -22.65
N TYR A 171 -15.92 -16.38 -22.86
CA TYR A 171 -15.09 -16.39 -24.06
C TYR A 171 -14.04 -17.51 -23.99
N PHE A 172 -14.04 -18.42 -24.97
CA PHE A 172 -13.05 -19.49 -25.09
C PHE A 172 -12.76 -19.81 -26.57
N ASN A 173 -11.47 -19.86 -26.92
CA ASN A 173 -10.99 -20.25 -28.26
C ASN A 173 -11.72 -19.53 -29.42
N GLY A 174 -11.84 -18.20 -29.34
CA GLY A 174 -12.46 -17.38 -30.38
C GLY A 174 -13.99 -17.37 -30.40
N THR A 175 -14.67 -18.10 -29.52
CA THR A 175 -16.14 -18.21 -29.49
C THR A 175 -16.71 -18.03 -28.08
N CYS A 176 -17.98 -17.63 -27.97
CA CYS A 176 -18.71 -17.61 -26.71
C CYS A 176 -19.29 -19.01 -26.45
N THR A 177 -18.90 -19.63 -25.35
CA THR A 177 -19.35 -20.97 -24.97
C THR A 177 -19.84 -20.99 -23.52
N THR A 178 -20.58 -22.02 -23.13
CA THR A 178 -21.00 -22.20 -21.74
C THR A 178 -19.81 -22.68 -20.90
N MET A 179 -19.81 -22.36 -19.60
CA MET A 179 -18.78 -22.85 -18.67
C MET A 179 -18.64 -24.38 -18.71
N TRP A 180 -19.75 -25.10 -18.92
CA TRP A 180 -19.79 -26.56 -19.02
C TRP A 180 -18.98 -27.10 -20.21
N HIS A 181 -19.26 -26.63 -21.43
CA HIS A 181 -18.55 -27.11 -22.63
C HIS A 181 -17.06 -26.76 -22.63
N ARG A 182 -16.70 -25.59 -22.09
CA ARG A 182 -15.30 -25.19 -21.89
C ARG A 182 -14.60 -26.13 -20.90
N ASN A 183 -15.22 -26.40 -19.75
CA ASN A 183 -14.64 -27.27 -18.73
C ASN A 183 -14.48 -28.70 -19.25
N GLU A 184 -15.45 -29.22 -19.99
CA GLU A 184 -15.40 -30.54 -20.62
C GLU A 184 -14.21 -30.67 -21.59
N ALA A 185 -14.01 -29.65 -22.45
CA ALA A 185 -12.87 -29.59 -23.36
C ALA A 185 -11.51 -29.60 -22.64
N LEU A 186 -11.42 -28.97 -21.46
CA LEU A 186 -10.19 -28.91 -20.66
C LEU A 186 -9.98 -30.15 -19.79
N THR A 187 -11.04 -30.77 -19.28
CA THR A 187 -10.95 -32.05 -18.54
C THR A 187 -10.53 -33.19 -19.45
N ASN A 188 -10.97 -33.20 -20.72
CA ASN A 188 -10.51 -34.15 -21.73
C ASN A 188 -9.01 -33.99 -22.04
N ALA A 189 -8.43 -32.82 -21.77
CA ALA A 189 -7.00 -32.58 -21.85
C ALA A 189 -6.22 -32.99 -20.58
N SER A 190 -6.88 -33.50 -19.53
CA SER A 190 -6.28 -33.98 -18.27
C SER A 190 -5.45 -32.95 -17.48
N ILE A 191 -5.81 -31.66 -17.55
CA ILE A 191 -5.11 -30.57 -16.84
C ILE A 191 -6.00 -30.06 -15.69
N ARG A 192 -5.45 -29.92 -14.47
CA ARG A 192 -6.08 -29.06 -13.44
C ARG A 192 -5.86 -27.60 -13.85
N VAL A 193 -6.92 -26.95 -14.32
CA VAL A 193 -6.83 -25.58 -14.83
C VAL A 193 -7.30 -24.59 -13.76
N TYR A 194 -6.44 -23.62 -13.46
CA TYR A 194 -6.84 -22.40 -12.75
C TYR A 194 -7.15 -21.35 -13.80
N PHE A 195 -8.39 -20.85 -13.80
CA PHE A 195 -8.79 -19.75 -14.67
C PHE A 195 -8.41 -18.44 -14.00
N ASN A 196 -7.81 -17.55 -14.79
CA ASN A 196 -7.48 -16.21 -14.37
C ASN A 196 -8.24 -15.23 -15.28
N SER A 197 -8.59 -14.07 -14.74
CA SER A 197 -9.05 -12.97 -15.58
C SER A 197 -7.90 -12.42 -16.42
N SER A 198 -8.21 -11.76 -17.55
CA SER A 198 -7.19 -11.11 -18.39
C SER A 198 -6.30 -10.12 -17.60
N GLN A 199 -6.88 -9.50 -16.59
CA GLN A 199 -6.23 -8.55 -15.69
C GLN A 199 -5.22 -9.26 -14.77
N GLU A 200 -5.58 -10.41 -14.21
CA GLU A 200 -4.68 -11.23 -13.38
C GLU A 200 -3.51 -11.81 -14.16
N GLU A 201 -3.72 -12.20 -15.42
CA GLU A 201 -2.62 -12.66 -16.28
C GLU A 201 -1.68 -11.51 -16.63
N PHE A 202 -2.21 -10.34 -16.96
CA PHE A 202 -1.42 -9.12 -17.15
C PHE A 202 -0.57 -8.78 -15.91
N PHE A 203 -1.16 -8.90 -14.71
CA PHE A 203 -0.43 -8.68 -13.46
C PHE A 203 0.69 -9.69 -13.25
N ARG A 204 0.43 -10.99 -13.46
CA ARG A 204 1.44 -12.04 -13.26
C ARG A 204 2.64 -11.85 -14.18
N ILE A 205 2.42 -11.53 -15.45
CA ILE A 205 3.50 -11.29 -16.40
C ILE A 205 4.30 -10.04 -16.03
N SER A 206 3.65 -9.00 -15.52
CA SER A 206 4.31 -7.73 -15.16
C SER A 206 5.20 -7.83 -13.91
N ILE A 207 4.93 -8.78 -13.00
CA ILE A 207 5.72 -9.01 -11.77
C ILE A 207 6.73 -10.15 -11.95
N GLY A 208 6.37 -11.15 -12.74
CA GLY A 208 7.14 -12.39 -12.91
C GLY A 208 8.07 -12.42 -14.12
N GLY A 209 8.32 -11.27 -14.76
CA GLY A 209 9.25 -11.10 -15.89
C GLY A 209 10.66 -10.72 -15.44
#